data_AF-A0A2J4P3J5-F1
#
_entry.id   AF-A0A2J4P3J5-F1
#
_cell.length_a   1.000
_cell.length_b   1.000
_cell.length_c   1.000
_cell.angle_alpha   90.00
_cell.angle_beta   90.00
_cell.angle_gamma   90.00
#
_symmetry.space_group_name_H-M   'P 1'
#
loop_
_entity.id
_entity.type
_entity.pdbx_description
1 polymer ?
#
loop_
_entity_poly.entity_id
_entity_poly.type
_entity_poly.pdbx_seq_one_letter_code
_entity_poly.pdbx_strand_id
1 'polypeptide(L)'
;MEDPDALTHSPPANAATLAEGLKDSLPIVISYIPVAFAFGLNATKLGFTPLESLFFSCIIYAGASQFVITAMLAAGSSLWVAALTVMAMDVRHVLYGPSLRSRIQRALSKKKTAMWAFGLTDEVFAAATAKLVRDNRRWSENWMIGIALMSWASWVFGTLIGAYSGSGLLTG
;
A
#
# COMPACT_ATOMS: atom_id res chain seq x y z
N MET A 1 -49.36 -1.87 -14.19
CA MET A 1 -48.39 -0.78 -14.05
C MET A 1 -47.52 -1.16 -12.87
N GLU A 2 -46.58 -2.06 -13.12
CA GLU A 2 -45.63 -2.56 -12.11
C GLU A 2 -44.41 -1.65 -12.15
N ASP A 3 -44.00 -1.18 -10.99
CA ASP A 3 -42.87 -0.27 -10.77
C ASP A 3 -41.55 -0.97 -11.14
N PRO A 4 -40.78 -0.48 -12.14
CA PRO A 4 -39.50 -1.08 -12.54
C PRO A 4 -38.33 -0.82 -11.58
N ASP A 5 -38.50 0.04 -10.56
CA ASP A 5 -37.39 0.53 -9.73
C ASP A 5 -37.08 -0.33 -8.49
N ALA A 6 -37.66 -1.53 -8.38
CA ALA A 6 -37.37 -2.48 -7.31
C ALA A 6 -36.04 -3.26 -7.49
N LEU A 7 -35.04 -2.70 -8.17
CA LEU A 7 -33.67 -3.25 -8.18
C LEU A 7 -32.95 -2.83 -6.90
N THR A 8 -33.36 -3.43 -5.78
CA THR A 8 -32.58 -3.46 -4.55
C THR A 8 -31.22 -4.08 -4.89
N HIS A 9 -30.16 -3.28 -4.88
CA HIS A 9 -28.78 -3.73 -4.96
C HIS A 9 -28.40 -4.52 -3.68
N SER A 10 -28.91 -5.74 -3.57
CA SER A 10 -28.38 -6.71 -2.61
C SER A 10 -26.93 -7.01 -3.01
N PRO A 11 -25.94 -6.84 -2.12
CA PRO A 11 -24.59 -7.32 -2.41
C PRO A 11 -24.70 -8.82 -2.71
N PRO A 12 -23.97 -9.34 -3.73
CA PRO A 12 -24.05 -10.76 -4.05
C PRO A 12 -23.66 -11.54 -2.80
N ALA A 13 -24.45 -12.54 -2.44
CA ALA A 13 -24.38 -13.30 -1.19
C ALA A 13 -23.01 -13.97 -0.89
N ASN A 14 -22.03 -13.81 -1.78
CA ASN A 14 -20.66 -14.36 -1.70
C ASN A 14 -19.54 -13.32 -1.91
N ALA A 15 -19.79 -12.01 -1.86
CA ALA A 15 -18.72 -11.02 -1.95
C ALA A 15 -17.75 -11.13 -0.76
N ALA A 16 -16.44 -11.15 -1.04
CA ALA A 16 -15.41 -11.23 -0.02
C ALA A 16 -15.50 -10.03 0.93
N THR A 17 -15.33 -10.29 2.22
CA THR A 17 -15.47 -9.26 3.25
C THR A 17 -14.15 -8.54 3.50
N LEU A 18 -14.20 -7.43 4.26
CA LEU A 18 -12.99 -6.75 4.71
C LEU A 18 -12.13 -7.67 5.60
N ALA A 19 -12.75 -8.47 6.46
CA ALA A 19 -12.04 -9.41 7.32
C ALA A 19 -11.34 -10.52 6.52
N GLU A 20 -11.94 -10.99 5.42
CA GLU A 20 -11.25 -11.88 4.48
C GLU A 20 -10.04 -11.17 3.84
N GLY A 21 -10.15 -9.89 3.50
CA GLY A 21 -9.03 -9.08 2.99
C GLY A 21 -7.89 -8.97 4.00
N LEU A 22 -8.20 -8.69 5.27
CA LEU A 22 -7.20 -8.66 6.34
C LEU A 22 -6.44 -10.00 6.45
N LYS A 23 -7.17 -11.12 6.40
CA LYS A 23 -6.56 -12.46 6.47
C LYS A 23 -5.71 -12.77 5.22
N ASP A 24 -6.23 -12.46 4.04
CA ASP A 24 -5.53 -12.70 2.76
C ASP A 24 -4.26 -11.85 2.61
N SER A 25 -4.13 -10.75 3.37
CA SER A 25 -2.94 -9.89 3.38
C SER A 25 -1.75 -10.45 4.17
N LEU A 26 -1.95 -11.50 4.97
CA LEU A 26 -0.93 -12.01 5.89
C LEU A 26 0.43 -12.34 5.23
N PRO A 27 0.49 -12.93 4.02
CA PRO A 27 1.76 -13.15 3.32
C PRO A 27 2.49 -11.83 3.01
N ILE A 28 1.75 -10.78 2.64
CA ILE A 28 2.30 -9.45 2.34
C ILE A 28 2.87 -8.84 3.62
N VAL A 29 2.10 -8.87 4.71
CA VAL A 29 2.51 -8.37 6.04
C VAL A 29 3.83 -8.98 6.49
N ILE A 30 3.98 -10.31 6.36
CA ILE A 30 5.20 -11.03 6.76
C ILE A 30 6.41 -10.53 5.96
N SER A 31 6.24 -10.25 4.67
CA SER A 31 7.31 -9.73 3.82
C SER A 31 7.66 -8.27 4.11
N TYR A 32 6.68 -7.46 4.53
CA TYR A 32 6.84 -6.02 4.71
C TYR A 32 7.57 -5.64 5.99
N ILE A 33 7.29 -6.33 7.09
CA ILE A 33 7.84 -5.98 8.41
C ILE A 33 9.38 -5.91 8.39
N PRO A 34 10.13 -6.90 7.86
CA PRO A 34 11.60 -6.84 7.85
C PRO A 34 12.15 -5.70 6.97
N VAL A 35 11.54 -5.47 5.81
CA VAL A 35 11.99 -4.42 4.87
C VAL A 35 11.75 -3.04 5.46
N ALA A 36 10.55 -2.82 6.03
CA ALA A 36 10.20 -1.57 6.67
C ALA A 36 11.05 -1.31 7.93
N PHE A 37 11.35 -2.35 8.71
CA PHE A 37 12.28 -2.26 9.84
C PHE A 37 13.68 -1.84 9.39
N ALA A 38 14.22 -2.48 8.35
CA ALA A 38 15.51 -2.12 7.78
C ALA A 38 15.53 -0.66 7.28
N PHE A 39 14.42 -0.20 6.67
CA PHE A 39 14.27 1.19 6.25
C PHE A 39 14.33 2.16 7.44
N GLY A 40 13.53 1.94 8.49
CA GLY A 40 13.51 2.81 9.67
C GLY A 40 14.88 2.90 10.36
N LEU A 41 15.57 1.77 10.48
CA LEU A 41 16.95 1.73 10.98
C LEU A 41 17.92 2.51 10.08
N ASN A 42 17.79 2.38 8.76
CA ASN A 42 18.69 3.05 7.82
C ASN A 42 18.46 4.56 7.78
N ALA A 43 17.20 4.99 7.76
CA ALA A 43 16.85 6.41 7.76
C ALA A 43 17.39 7.13 9.01
N THR A 44 17.27 6.50 10.18
CA THR A 44 17.86 7.05 11.42
C THR A 44 19.38 7.10 11.40
N LYS A 45 20.06 6.11 10.80
CA LYS A 45 21.51 6.17 10.57
C LYS A 45 21.95 7.28 9.61
N LEU A 46 21.10 7.64 8.66
CA LEU A 46 21.32 8.76 7.74
C LEU A 46 21.07 10.13 8.39
N GLY A 47 20.69 10.16 9.68
CA GLY A 47 20.47 11.39 10.44
C GLY A 47 19.03 11.88 10.45
N PHE A 48 18.08 11.14 9.85
CA PHE A 48 16.66 11.48 9.94
C PHE A 48 16.10 11.10 11.31
N THR A 49 15.17 11.89 11.82
CA THR A 49 14.44 11.58 13.04
C THR A 49 13.49 10.38 12.82
N PRO A 50 13.09 9.67 13.88
CA PRO A 50 12.08 8.62 13.76
C PRO A 50 10.76 9.13 13.16
N LEU A 51 10.40 10.37 13.46
CA LEU A 51 9.19 11.00 12.94
C LEU A 51 9.29 11.25 11.43
N GLU A 52 10.42 11.76 10.93
CA GLU A 52 10.66 11.92 9.49
C GLU A 52 10.66 10.58 8.76
N SER A 53 11.26 9.55 9.36
CA SER A 53 11.24 8.19 8.83
C SER A 53 9.80 7.66 8.69
N LEU A 54 8.95 7.92 9.68
CA LEU A 54 7.52 7.61 9.61
C LEU A 54 6.81 8.38 8.50
N PHE A 55 7.11 9.68 8.34
CA PHE A 55 6.52 10.49 7.29
C PHE A 55 6.85 9.93 5.89
N PHE A 56 8.11 9.55 5.64
CA PHE A 56 8.49 8.90 4.39
C PHE A 56 7.69 7.60 4.17
N SER A 57 7.54 6.75 5.19
CA SER A 57 6.76 5.50 5.07
C SER A 57 5.27 5.70 4.86
N CYS A 58 4.68 6.75 5.46
CA CYS A 58 3.27 7.03 5.28
C CYS A 58 2.96 7.57 3.88
N ILE A 59 3.85 8.39 3.31
CA ILE A 59 3.61 9.10 2.04
C ILE A 59 4.08 8.27 0.85
N ILE A 60 5.31 7.77 0.88
CA ILE A 60 5.94 7.11 -0.27
C ILE A 60 5.49 5.66 -0.34
N TYR A 61 5.42 4.97 0.80
CA TYR A 61 4.92 3.60 0.91
C TYR A 61 5.44 2.67 -0.21
N ALA A 62 6.74 2.77 -0.49
CA ALA A 62 7.39 2.03 -1.57
C ALA A 62 8.82 1.67 -1.14
N GLY A 63 9.09 0.37 -1.00
CA GLY A 63 10.30 -0.13 -0.35
C GLY A 63 11.59 0.45 -0.91
N ALA A 64 11.94 0.10 -2.15
CA ALA A 64 13.19 0.54 -2.77
C ALA A 64 13.29 2.08 -2.86
N SER A 65 12.20 2.74 -3.23
CA SER A 65 12.12 4.19 -3.39
C SER A 65 12.40 4.97 -2.12
N GLN A 66 11.99 4.44 -0.96
CA GLN A 66 12.27 5.06 0.33
C GLN A 66 13.76 5.05 0.69
N PHE A 67 14.49 3.97 0.36
CA PHE A 67 15.94 3.95 0.53
C PHE A 67 16.63 4.94 -0.42
N VAL A 68 16.16 5.03 -1.67
CA VAL A 68 16.72 5.95 -2.67
C VAL A 68 16.54 7.41 -2.25
N ILE A 69 15.32 7.83 -1.91
CA ILE A 69 15.07 9.24 -1.52
C ILE A 69 15.85 9.64 -0.28
N THR A 70 15.89 8.79 0.76
CA THR A 70 16.61 9.10 1.99
C THR A 70 18.12 9.15 1.76
N ALA A 71 18.67 8.26 0.93
CA ALA A 71 20.08 8.32 0.54
C ALA A 71 20.41 9.57 -0.28
N MET A 72 19.56 9.95 -1.25
CA MET A 72 19.77 11.16 -2.06
C MET A 72 19.71 12.43 -1.21
N LEU A 73 18.73 12.53 -0.32
CA LEU A 73 18.59 13.66 0.59
C LEU A 73 19.77 13.74 1.57
N ALA A 74 20.21 12.61 2.13
CA ALA A 74 21.39 12.56 2.99
C ALA A 74 22.69 12.94 2.25
N ALA A 75 22.78 12.65 0.95
CA ALA A 75 23.88 13.06 0.08
C ALA A 75 23.79 14.55 -0.36
N GLY A 76 22.80 15.31 0.11
CA GLY A 76 22.63 16.73 -0.21
C GLY A 76 21.91 17.00 -1.54
N SER A 77 21.27 16.01 -2.14
CA SER A 77 20.42 16.23 -3.32
C SER A 77 19.20 17.07 -2.96
N SER A 78 18.75 17.92 -3.89
CA SER A 78 17.50 18.66 -3.68
C SER A 78 16.30 17.71 -3.60
N LEU A 79 15.30 18.08 -2.79
CA LEU A 79 14.06 17.32 -2.64
C LEU A 79 13.35 17.09 -3.97
N TRP A 80 13.36 18.08 -4.87
CA TRP A 80 12.75 17.96 -6.20
C TRP A 80 13.40 16.87 -7.05
N VAL A 81 14.73 16.80 -7.06
CA VAL A 81 15.46 15.77 -7.84
C VAL A 81 15.20 14.38 -7.25
N ALA A 82 15.20 14.26 -5.93
CA ALA A 82 14.92 12.99 -5.27
C ALA A 82 13.47 12.52 -5.51
N ALA A 83 12.50 13.44 -5.42
CA ALA A 83 11.09 13.16 -5.71
C ALA A 83 10.87 12.72 -7.17
N LEU A 84 11.45 13.45 -8.14
CA LEU A 84 11.35 13.08 -9.56
C LEU A 84 11.98 11.71 -9.84
N THR A 85 13.10 11.39 -9.18
CA THR A 85 13.79 10.09 -9.33
C THR A 85 12.89 8.95 -8.85
N VAL A 86 12.32 9.09 -7.65
CA VAL A 86 11.38 8.09 -7.11
C VAL A 86 10.12 7.98 -7.97
N MET A 87 9.53 9.11 -8.39
CA MET A 87 8.38 9.10 -9.29
C MET A 87 8.66 8.38 -10.61
N ALA A 88 9.85 8.57 -11.18
CA ALA A 88 10.27 7.87 -12.38
C ALA A 88 10.44 6.36 -12.14
N MET A 89 11.00 5.98 -10.98
CA MET A 89 11.18 4.57 -10.59
C MET A 89 9.85 3.85 -10.39
N ASP A 90 8.85 4.57 -9.87
CA ASP A 90 7.54 4.03 -9.53
C ASP A 90 6.45 4.25 -10.59
N VAL A 91 6.79 4.74 -11.78
CA VAL A 91 5.82 5.04 -12.85
C VAL A 91 4.90 3.85 -13.19
N ARG A 92 5.37 2.62 -12.96
CA ARG A 92 4.59 1.38 -13.10
C ARG A 92 3.31 1.34 -12.27
N HIS A 93 3.29 2.00 -11.10
CA HIS A 93 2.10 2.05 -10.25
C HIS A 93 0.93 2.78 -10.92
N VAL A 94 1.21 3.71 -11.84
CA VAL A 94 0.17 4.39 -12.64
C VAL A 94 -0.60 3.40 -13.52
N LEU A 95 0.05 2.30 -13.94
CA LEU A 95 -0.55 1.28 -14.80
C LEU A 95 -1.45 0.30 -14.03
N TYR A 96 -1.32 0.21 -12.70
CA TYR A 96 -2.08 -0.74 -11.88
C TYR A 96 -3.57 -0.44 -11.87
N GLY A 97 -3.94 0.84 -11.75
CA GLY A 97 -5.34 1.28 -11.76
C GLY A 97 -6.10 0.87 -13.03
N PRO A 98 -5.66 1.29 -14.23
CA PRO A 98 -6.28 0.89 -15.50
C PRO A 98 -6.30 -0.64 -15.70
N SER A 99 -5.21 -1.33 -15.33
CA SER A 99 -5.11 -2.78 -15.47
C SER A 99 -6.16 -3.52 -14.62
N LEU A 100 -6.31 -3.16 -13.34
CA LEU A 100 -7.36 -3.72 -12.48
C LEU A 100 -8.76 -3.33 -12.96
N ARG A 101 -8.96 -2.08 -13.35
CA ARG A 101 -10.25 -1.59 -13.83
C ARG A 101 -10.76 -2.38 -15.03
N SER A 102 -9.88 -2.77 -15.95
CA SER A 102 -10.26 -3.57 -17.13
C SER A 102 -10.79 -4.97 -16.78
N ARG A 103 -10.42 -5.50 -15.61
CA ARG A 103 -10.78 -6.84 -15.13
C ARG A 103 -11.98 -6.82 -14.17
N ILE A 104 -12.20 -5.70 -13.48
CA ILE A 104 -13.31 -5.52 -12.56
C ILE A 104 -14.58 -5.22 -13.36
N GLN A 105 -15.51 -6.17 -13.37
CA GLN A 105 -16.79 -6.05 -14.07
C GLN A 105 -17.86 -5.29 -13.26
N ARG A 106 -17.57 -4.93 -12.00
CA ARG A 106 -18.53 -4.31 -11.07
C ARG A 106 -18.43 -2.79 -11.11
N ALA A 107 -19.54 -2.13 -10.81
CA ALA A 107 -19.54 -0.71 -10.50
C ALA A 107 -18.67 -0.45 -9.26
N LEU A 108 -17.83 0.58 -9.34
CA LEU A 108 -16.89 0.96 -8.30
C LEU A 108 -17.33 2.28 -7.65
N SER A 109 -17.24 2.34 -6.32
CA SER A 109 -17.42 3.60 -5.60
C SER A 109 -16.17 4.45 -5.73
N LYS A 110 -16.29 5.69 -6.25
CA LYS A 110 -15.16 6.63 -6.39
C LYS A 110 -14.37 6.80 -5.09
N LYS A 111 -15.06 6.87 -3.94
CA LYS A 111 -14.43 7.05 -2.62
C LYS A 111 -13.63 5.82 -2.20
N LYS A 112 -14.22 4.62 -2.32
CA LYS A 112 -13.54 3.36 -1.97
C LYS A 112 -12.37 3.09 -2.91
N THR A 113 -12.57 3.36 -4.21
CA THR A 113 -11.52 3.26 -5.22
C THR A 113 -10.32 4.14 -4.94
N ALA A 114 -10.52 5.41 -4.61
CA ALA A 114 -9.41 6.27 -4.22
C ALA A 114 -8.65 5.74 -2.99
N MET A 115 -9.38 5.23 -2.00
CA MET A 115 -8.80 4.70 -0.76
C MET A 115 -7.93 3.47 -1.00
N TRP A 116 -8.42 2.46 -1.73
CA TRP A 116 -7.60 1.27 -1.99
C TRP A 116 -6.55 1.48 -3.08
N ALA A 117 -6.74 2.44 -3.99
CA ALA A 117 -5.74 2.80 -4.99
C ALA A 117 -4.47 3.38 -4.36
N PHE A 118 -4.59 4.12 -3.26
CA PHE A 118 -3.43 4.60 -2.49
C PHE A 118 -2.56 3.46 -1.96
N GLY A 119 -3.18 2.35 -1.55
CA GLY A 119 -2.47 1.18 -1.02
C GLY A 119 -2.04 0.16 -2.08
N LEU A 120 -2.06 0.51 -3.37
CA LEU A 120 -1.61 -0.38 -4.44
C LEU A 120 -0.08 -0.42 -4.48
N THR A 121 0.48 -1.52 -3.98
CA THR A 121 1.87 -1.93 -4.24
C THR A 121 1.92 -3.06 -5.25
N ASP A 122 3.12 -3.49 -5.63
CA ASP A 122 3.34 -4.67 -6.47
C ASP A 122 2.63 -5.92 -5.92
N GLU A 123 2.75 -6.16 -4.62
CA GLU A 123 2.20 -7.30 -3.89
C GLU A 123 0.68 -7.22 -3.77
N VAL A 124 0.15 -6.04 -3.44
CA VAL A 124 -1.30 -5.81 -3.36
C VAL A 124 -1.94 -5.94 -4.74
N PHE A 125 -1.30 -5.40 -5.79
CA PHE A 125 -1.74 -5.55 -7.18
C PHE A 125 -1.68 -7.01 -7.65
N ALA A 126 -0.62 -7.74 -7.30
CA ALA A 126 -0.50 -9.17 -7.61
C ALA A 126 -1.60 -9.99 -6.92
N ALA A 127 -1.83 -9.76 -5.62
CA ALA A 127 -2.88 -10.41 -4.85
C ALA A 127 -4.28 -10.10 -5.41
N ALA A 128 -4.54 -8.83 -5.74
CA ALA A 128 -5.76 -8.38 -6.40
C ALA A 128 -6.00 -9.10 -7.74
N THR A 129 -4.97 -9.15 -8.58
CA THR A 129 -5.03 -9.81 -9.90
C THR A 129 -5.25 -11.30 -9.75
N ALA A 130 -4.56 -11.97 -8.82
CA ALA A 130 -4.73 -13.39 -8.54
C ALA A 130 -6.16 -13.72 -8.06
N LYS A 131 -6.74 -12.89 -7.18
CA LYS A 131 -8.13 -13.02 -6.72
C LYS A 131 -9.11 -12.86 -7.89
N LEU A 132 -8.90 -11.85 -8.75
CA LEU A 132 -9.74 -11.61 -9.93
C LEU A 132 -9.67 -12.77 -10.94
N VAL A 133 -8.51 -13.37 -11.14
CA VAL A 133 -8.32 -14.53 -12.05
C VAL A 133 -8.95 -15.79 -11.47
N ARG A 134 -8.75 -16.06 -10.18
CA ARG A 134 -9.23 -17.28 -9.52
C ARG A 134 -10.72 -17.25 -9.23
N ASP A 135 -11.26 -16.12 -8.77
CA ASP A 135 -12.65 -16.00 -8.35
C ASP A 135 -13.16 -14.54 -8.44
N ASN A 136 -13.35 -14.07 -9.67
CA ASN A 136 -13.84 -12.71 -9.95
C ASN A 136 -15.18 -12.39 -9.24
N ARG A 137 -16.03 -13.40 -9.01
CA ARG A 137 -17.35 -13.20 -8.38
C ARG A 137 -17.25 -12.90 -6.89
N ARG A 138 -16.18 -13.31 -6.22
CA ARG A 138 -15.96 -12.97 -4.81
C ARG A 138 -15.21 -11.66 -4.62
N TRP A 139 -14.61 -11.07 -5.66
CA TRP A 139 -13.90 -9.80 -5.52
C TRP A 139 -14.83 -8.67 -5.05
N SER A 140 -14.37 -7.87 -4.08
CA SER A 140 -15.12 -6.71 -3.57
C SER A 140 -14.19 -5.55 -3.19
N GLU A 141 -14.71 -4.32 -3.24
CA GLU A 141 -13.96 -3.15 -2.78
C GLU A 141 -13.63 -3.23 -1.27
N ASN A 142 -14.49 -3.87 -0.47
CA ASN A 142 -14.26 -4.00 0.97
C ASN A 142 -13.08 -4.95 1.26
N TRP A 143 -12.96 -6.04 0.50
CA TRP A 143 -11.82 -6.94 0.56
C TRP A 143 -10.53 -6.24 0.14
N MET A 144 -10.58 -5.45 -0.93
CA MET A 144 -9.42 -4.67 -1.40
C MET A 144 -8.94 -3.65 -0.36
N ILE A 145 -9.89 -2.94 0.26
CA ILE A 145 -9.59 -2.02 1.37
C ILE A 145 -8.93 -2.77 2.52
N GLY A 146 -9.40 -3.97 2.87
CA GLY A 146 -8.78 -4.80 3.90
C GLY A 146 -7.31 -5.11 3.60
N ILE A 147 -7.00 -5.57 2.38
CA ILE A 147 -5.61 -5.85 1.98
C ILE A 147 -4.76 -4.57 2.02
N ALA A 148 -5.24 -3.49 1.40
CA ALA A 148 -4.51 -2.23 1.32
C ALA A 148 -4.19 -1.67 2.72
N LEU A 149 -5.19 -1.62 3.61
CA LEU A 149 -5.02 -1.10 4.97
C LEU A 149 -4.07 -1.94 5.80
N MET A 150 -4.20 -3.27 5.78
CA MET A 150 -3.35 -4.13 6.60
C MET A 150 -1.91 -4.12 6.10
N SER A 151 -1.71 -4.12 4.78
CA SER A 151 -0.38 -4.00 4.17
C SER A 151 0.25 -2.66 4.53
N TRP A 152 -0.49 -1.55 4.43
CA TRP A 152 0.00 -0.23 4.81
C TRP A 152 0.33 -0.14 6.30
N ALA A 153 -0.57 -0.62 7.17
CA ALA A 153 -0.35 -0.62 8.61
C ALA A 153 0.89 -1.42 9.02
N SER A 154 1.11 -2.59 8.40
CA SER A 154 2.30 -3.41 8.66
C SER A 154 3.60 -2.71 8.28
N TRP A 155 3.59 -1.95 7.18
CA TRP A 155 4.74 -1.18 6.72
C TRP A 155 5.08 -0.03 7.66
N VAL A 156 4.08 0.75 8.06
CA VAL A 156 4.27 1.85 9.03
C VAL A 156 4.75 1.29 10.37
N PHE A 157 4.17 0.17 10.82
CA PHE A 157 4.55 -0.48 12.06
C PHE A 157 5.99 -1.00 12.03
N GLY A 158 6.41 -1.68 10.96
CA GLY A 158 7.80 -2.13 10.79
C GLY A 158 8.78 -0.95 10.79
N THR A 159 8.43 0.13 10.08
CA THR A 159 9.23 1.37 10.06
C THR A 159 9.38 1.97 11.45
N LEU A 160 8.28 2.05 12.21
CA LEU A 160 8.27 2.57 13.56
C LEU A 160 9.24 1.80 14.46
N ILE A 161 9.14 0.47 14.48
CA ILE A 161 10.04 -0.36 15.30
C ILE A 161 11.49 -0.17 14.85
N GLY A 162 11.75 -0.15 13.54
CA GLY A 162 13.10 0.05 13.00
C GLY A 162 13.69 1.40 13.36
N ALA A 163 12.92 2.47 13.20
CA ALA A 163 13.37 3.83 13.48
C ALA A 163 13.65 4.03 14.98
N TYR A 164 12.77 3.56 15.86
CA TYR A 164 13.01 3.65 17.31
C TYR A 164 14.21 2.81 17.76
N SER A 165 14.41 1.64 17.15
CA SER A 165 15.60 0.81 17.40
C SER A 165 16.88 1.54 16.99
N GLY A 166 16.85 2.28 15.88
CA GLY A 166 17.99 3.04 15.40
C GLY A 166 18.30 4.28 16.24
N SER A 167 17.27 5.02 16.68
CA SER A 167 17.46 6.18 17.54
C SER A 167 17.85 5.82 18.98
N GLY A 168 17.31 4.72 19.52
CA GLY A 168 17.58 4.31 20.90
C GLY A 168 18.96 3.69 21.12
N LEU A 169 19.53 3.03 20.10
CA LEU A 169 20.82 2.34 20.19
C LEU A 169 22.02 3.18 19.73
N LEU A 170 21.82 4.28 18.99
CA LEU A 170 22.92 5.08 18.40
C LEU A 170 23.10 6.47 19.01
N THR A 171 22.28 6.84 20.00
CA THR A 171 22.40 8.11 20.75
C THR A 171 22.95 7.91 22.17
N GLY A 172 23.47 6.71 22.48
CA GLY A 172 24.09 6.35 23.76
C GLY A 172 25.54 5.93 23.61
#